data_AF-A0A2M8KPV2-F1
#
_entry.id   AF-A0A2M8KPV2-F1
#
_cell.length_a   1.000
_cell.length_b   1.000
_cell.length_c   1.000
_cell.angle_alpha   90.00
_cell.angle_beta   90.00
_cell.angle_gamma   90.00
#
_symmetry.space_group_name_H-M   'P 1'
#
loop_
_entity.id
_entity.type
_entity.pdbx_description
1 polymer ?
#
loop_
_entity_poly.entity_id
_entity_poly.type
_entity_poly.pdbx_seq_one_letter_code
_entity_poly.pdbx_strand_id
1 'polypeptide(L)'
;MRKKHFLVACFIAVLAGFIAVNLLLSQSPYIEALSDDTIDVSDINISDYLFIFKGEQNTVFFRKNTIEKQVVYDNKPLTSIALSPSQMQVGFFYHPNDATTEEASLVIYNLYENTFQKIYHTTFASWDIRGALYWLDDAHVFFKRHCGTSCHGLTLLNIKSKSTTHAVLSFPPLPDMPEKTHFKDWFGNEYEMEGLVDDVRSVTENGLHYMVFMLKNYEGNSVGQKRFLFTGDALEDVSISP
;
A
#
# COMPACT_ATOMS: atom_id res chain seq x y z
N MET A 1 -51.85 -50.75 5.52
CA MET A 1 -51.83 -49.42 4.86
C MET A 1 -51.12 -48.33 5.67
N ARG A 2 -51.21 -48.28 7.00
CA ARG A 2 -50.61 -47.18 7.82
C ARG A 2 -49.09 -46.98 7.71
N LYS A 3 -48.28 -48.04 7.55
CA LYS A 3 -46.80 -47.93 7.43
C LYS A 3 -46.33 -47.22 6.16
N LYS A 4 -47.05 -47.37 5.04
CA LYS A 4 -46.69 -46.69 3.77
C LYS A 4 -46.92 -45.19 3.84
N HIS A 5 -48.00 -44.74 4.48
CA HIS A 5 -48.27 -43.30 4.65
C HIS A 5 -47.28 -42.63 5.60
N PHE A 6 -46.81 -43.33 6.62
CA PHE A 6 -45.79 -42.81 7.54
C PHE A 6 -44.44 -42.57 6.85
N LEU A 7 -44.00 -43.53 6.02
CA LEU A 7 -42.74 -43.40 5.26
C LEU A 7 -42.79 -42.25 4.23
N VAL A 8 -43.92 -42.08 3.55
CA VAL A 8 -44.12 -40.97 2.60
C VAL A 8 -44.10 -39.62 3.34
N ALA A 9 -44.73 -39.51 4.51
CA ALA A 9 -44.71 -38.29 5.31
C ALA A 9 -43.29 -37.91 5.79
N CYS A 10 -42.50 -38.89 6.24
CA CYS A 10 -41.10 -38.64 6.62
C CYS A 10 -40.24 -38.18 5.44
N PHE A 11 -40.42 -38.76 4.25
CA PHE A 11 -39.65 -38.38 3.07
C PHE A 11 -39.95 -36.94 2.64
N ILE A 12 -41.22 -36.52 2.69
CA ILE A 12 -41.62 -35.14 2.37
C ILE A 12 -41.02 -34.15 3.38
N ALA A 13 -41.00 -34.49 4.68
CA ALA A 13 -40.43 -33.63 5.71
C ALA A 13 -38.91 -33.43 5.55
N VAL A 14 -38.17 -34.50 5.21
CA VAL A 14 -36.72 -34.42 4.95
C VAL A 14 -36.43 -33.61 3.69
N LEU A 15 -37.21 -33.81 2.62
CA LEU A 15 -37.05 -33.06 1.38
C LEU A 15 -37.35 -31.56 1.59
N ALA A 16 -38.40 -31.23 2.34
CA ALA A 16 -38.72 -29.84 2.71
C ALA A 16 -37.61 -29.20 3.54
N GLY A 17 -37.02 -29.94 4.49
CA GLY A 17 -35.86 -29.48 5.27
C GLY A 17 -34.64 -29.23 4.38
N PHE A 18 -34.35 -30.12 3.43
CA PHE A 18 -33.22 -29.96 2.52
C PHE A 18 -33.39 -28.78 1.57
N ILE A 19 -34.61 -28.54 1.09
CA ILE A 19 -34.95 -27.36 0.28
C ILE A 19 -34.80 -26.08 1.11
N ALA A 20 -35.29 -26.05 2.35
CA ALA A 20 -35.17 -24.89 3.23
C ALA A 20 -33.69 -24.56 3.57
N VAL A 21 -32.87 -25.57 3.84
CA VAL A 21 -31.43 -25.38 4.08
C VAL A 21 -30.71 -24.88 2.83
N ASN A 22 -31.01 -25.41 1.65
CA ASN A 22 -30.43 -24.88 0.41
C ASN A 22 -30.92 -23.47 0.08
N LEU A 23 -32.18 -23.13 0.39
CA LEU A 23 -32.69 -21.76 0.27
C LEU A 23 -31.94 -20.81 1.21
N LEU A 24 -31.73 -21.20 2.47
CA LEU A 24 -30.94 -20.43 3.45
C LEU A 24 -29.47 -20.30 3.05
N LEU A 25 -28.86 -21.33 2.45
CA LEU A 25 -27.48 -21.28 1.95
C LEU A 25 -27.35 -20.53 0.61
N SER A 26 -28.41 -20.51 -0.21
CA SER A 26 -28.47 -19.76 -1.47
C SER A 26 -28.76 -18.27 -1.26
N GLN A 27 -29.26 -17.91 -0.08
CA GLN A 27 -29.18 -16.54 0.42
C GLN A 27 -27.74 -16.28 0.85
N SER A 28 -26.82 -16.25 -0.12
CA SER A 28 -25.69 -15.35 -0.05
C SER A 28 -26.26 -14.01 0.41
N PRO A 29 -25.68 -13.32 1.42
CA PRO A 29 -26.16 -12.01 1.80
C PRO A 29 -26.15 -11.17 0.53
N TYR A 30 -27.36 -10.96 0.01
CA TYR A 30 -27.61 -10.00 -1.03
C TYR A 30 -27.30 -8.69 -0.33
N ILE A 31 -26.10 -8.19 -0.54
CA ILE A 31 -25.70 -6.86 -0.11
C ILE A 31 -26.71 -5.95 -0.80
N GLU A 32 -27.73 -5.53 -0.05
CA GLU A 32 -28.60 -4.46 -0.48
C GLU A 32 -27.69 -3.31 -0.89
N ALA A 33 -27.84 -2.90 -2.13
CA ALA A 33 -27.20 -1.72 -2.69
C ALA A 33 -27.70 -0.48 -1.94
N LEU A 34 -27.12 -0.24 -0.77
CA LEU A 34 -27.13 1.04 -0.09
C LEU A 34 -25.84 1.75 -0.51
N SER A 35 -25.98 2.53 -1.58
CA SER A 35 -25.60 3.95 -1.67
C SER A 35 -24.58 4.44 -0.65
N ASP A 36 -23.40 3.84 -0.64
CA ASP A 36 -22.24 4.51 -0.11
C ASP A 36 -21.14 4.37 -1.15
N ASP A 37 -20.81 5.50 -1.78
CA ASP A 37 -19.72 5.62 -2.76
C ASP A 37 -18.35 5.40 -2.10
N THR A 38 -18.33 5.04 -0.81
CA THR A 38 -17.16 4.71 -0.02
C THR A 38 -17.13 3.24 0.43
N ILE A 39 -15.93 2.80 0.83
CA ILE A 39 -15.66 1.52 1.49
C ILE A 39 -14.63 1.78 2.59
N ASP A 40 -14.89 1.33 3.82
CA ASP A 40 -13.88 1.41 4.87
C ASP A 40 -12.76 0.41 4.59
N VAL A 41 -11.51 0.80 4.88
CA VAL A 41 -10.33 -0.05 4.74
C VAL A 41 -10.44 -1.38 5.51
N SER A 42 -11.19 -1.43 6.63
CA SER A 42 -11.44 -2.69 7.36
C SER A 42 -12.35 -3.67 6.63
N ASP A 43 -13.17 -3.18 5.70
CA ASP A 43 -14.18 -3.99 5.01
C ASP A 43 -13.62 -4.63 3.73
N ILE A 44 -12.38 -4.29 3.35
CA ILE A 44 -11.69 -4.85 2.19
C ILE A 44 -11.05 -6.17 2.58
N ASN A 45 -11.50 -7.27 1.95
CA ASN A 45 -10.84 -8.57 2.10
C ASN A 45 -9.40 -8.52 1.61
N ILE A 46 -8.50 -9.27 2.27
CA ILE A 46 -7.08 -9.38 1.89
C ILE A 46 -6.87 -9.68 0.39
N SER A 47 -7.66 -10.60 -0.17
CA SER A 47 -7.58 -10.98 -1.59
C SER A 47 -8.00 -9.87 -2.54
N ASP A 48 -8.70 -8.86 -2.04
CA ASP A 48 -9.30 -7.79 -2.82
C ASP A 48 -8.42 -6.53 -2.88
N TYR A 49 -7.28 -6.51 -2.16
CA TYR A 49 -6.30 -5.42 -2.21
C TYR A 49 -5.67 -5.21 -3.59
N LEU A 50 -5.65 -6.24 -4.44
CA LEU A 50 -5.20 -6.15 -5.83
C LEU A 50 -6.13 -5.33 -6.74
N PHE A 51 -7.34 -5.00 -6.26
CA PHE A 51 -8.30 -4.12 -6.94
C PHE A 51 -8.22 -2.66 -6.47
N ILE A 52 -7.26 -2.35 -5.58
CA ILE A 52 -7.01 -0.99 -5.14
C ILE A 52 -6.14 -0.27 -6.16
N PHE A 53 -6.49 0.96 -6.48
CA PHE A 53 -5.73 1.82 -7.37
C PHE A 53 -5.76 3.26 -6.90
N LYS A 54 -4.80 4.03 -7.41
CA LYS A 54 -4.66 5.46 -7.12
C LYS A 54 -5.39 6.27 -8.20
N GLY A 55 -6.28 7.16 -7.78
CA GLY A 55 -6.96 8.13 -8.62
C GLY A 55 -6.24 9.48 -8.69
N GLU A 56 -6.97 10.49 -9.15
CA GLU A 56 -6.47 11.87 -9.20
C GLU A 56 -6.23 12.43 -7.79
N GLN A 57 -5.33 13.41 -7.69
CA GLN A 57 -5.01 14.10 -6.43
C GLN A 57 -4.59 13.16 -5.28
N ASN A 58 -4.04 11.98 -5.62
CA ASN A 58 -3.67 10.93 -4.69
C ASN A 58 -4.83 10.26 -3.95
N THR A 59 -6.07 10.41 -4.39
CA THR A 59 -7.19 9.64 -3.80
C THR A 59 -7.04 8.14 -4.05
N VAL A 60 -7.52 7.32 -3.12
CA VAL A 60 -7.46 5.86 -3.21
C VAL A 60 -8.85 5.31 -3.50
N PHE A 61 -8.93 4.41 -4.48
CA PHE A 61 -10.17 3.76 -4.89
C PHE A 61 -10.03 2.24 -4.90
N PHE A 62 -11.15 1.57 -4.70
CA PHE A 62 -11.33 0.14 -4.85
C PHE A 62 -12.27 -0.10 -6.04
N ARG A 63 -11.87 -0.94 -7.02
CA ARG A 63 -12.73 -1.30 -8.16
C ARG A 63 -12.74 -2.79 -8.41
N LYS A 64 -13.88 -3.42 -8.12
CA LYS A 64 -14.13 -4.84 -8.40
C LYS A 64 -15.41 -4.99 -9.21
N ASN A 65 -15.29 -5.64 -10.37
CA ASN A 65 -16.35 -5.70 -11.39
C ASN A 65 -16.74 -4.29 -11.87
N THR A 66 -18.02 -3.93 -11.78
CA THR A 66 -18.55 -2.60 -12.14
C THR A 66 -18.70 -1.66 -10.95
N ILE A 67 -18.30 -2.09 -9.75
CA ILE A 67 -18.41 -1.29 -8.52
C ILE A 67 -17.08 -0.60 -8.29
N GLU A 68 -17.15 0.72 -8.15
CA GLU A 68 -16.03 1.57 -7.74
C GLU A 68 -16.42 2.32 -6.47
N LYS A 69 -15.54 2.32 -5.49
CA LYS A 69 -15.74 2.99 -4.20
C LYS A 69 -14.46 3.69 -3.76
N GLN A 70 -14.59 4.87 -3.18
CA GLN A 70 -13.47 5.56 -2.54
C GLN A 70 -13.12 4.85 -1.23
N VAL A 71 -11.83 4.56 -1.03
CA VAL A 71 -11.39 3.91 0.21
C VAL A 71 -11.22 4.96 1.30
N VAL A 72 -11.84 4.72 2.45
CA VAL A 72 -11.85 5.64 3.59
C VAL A 72 -11.38 4.96 4.87
N TYR A 73 -11.00 5.77 5.85
CA TYR A 73 -10.81 5.38 7.25
C TYR A 73 -11.36 6.50 8.12
N ASP A 74 -12.22 6.17 9.10
CA ASP A 74 -12.90 7.17 9.95
C ASP A 74 -13.63 8.23 9.11
N ASN A 75 -14.34 7.78 8.06
CA ASN A 75 -15.04 8.60 7.07
C ASN A 75 -14.14 9.60 6.30
N LYS A 76 -12.82 9.40 6.30
CA LYS A 76 -11.85 10.27 5.62
C LYS A 76 -11.17 9.53 4.47
N PRO A 77 -11.08 10.13 3.27
CA PRO A 77 -10.39 9.51 2.14
C PRO A 77 -8.93 9.20 2.43
N LEU A 78 -8.48 8.03 1.98
CA LEU A 78 -7.06 7.68 2.00
C LEU A 78 -6.32 8.38 0.85
N THR A 79 -5.07 8.76 1.10
CA THR A 79 -4.18 9.38 0.10
C THR A 79 -3.10 8.44 -0.41
N SER A 80 -2.88 7.33 0.29
CA SER A 80 -2.03 6.23 -0.14
C SER A 80 -2.36 5.02 0.70
N ILE A 81 -2.21 3.83 0.12
CA ILE A 81 -2.39 2.56 0.79
C ILE A 81 -1.45 1.53 0.18
N ALA A 82 -0.92 0.63 1.00
CA ALA A 82 -0.12 -0.48 0.56
C ALA A 82 -0.30 -1.68 1.50
N LEU A 83 -0.39 -2.87 0.92
CA LEU A 83 -0.38 -4.15 1.64
C LEU A 83 1.07 -4.58 1.92
N SER A 84 1.34 -5.09 3.12
CA SER A 84 2.67 -5.55 3.52
C SER A 84 3.09 -6.81 2.76
N PRO A 85 4.40 -7.14 2.69
CA PRO A 85 4.87 -8.34 1.99
C PRO A 85 4.27 -9.65 2.52
N SER A 86 4.11 -9.80 3.84
CA SER A 86 3.40 -10.97 4.43
C SER A 86 1.89 -10.95 4.22
N GLN A 87 1.35 -9.84 3.70
CA GLN A 87 -0.08 -9.56 3.58
C GLN A 87 -0.83 -9.58 4.92
N MET A 88 -0.14 -9.41 6.04
CA MET A 88 -0.75 -9.37 7.37
C MET A 88 -1.11 -7.95 7.81
N GLN A 89 -0.54 -6.94 7.17
CA GLN A 89 -0.67 -5.55 7.57
C GLN A 89 -0.94 -4.67 6.36
N VAL A 90 -1.66 -3.57 6.60
CA VAL A 90 -1.94 -2.55 5.59
C VAL A 90 -1.50 -1.21 6.15
N GLY A 91 -0.69 -0.50 5.40
CA GLY A 91 -0.25 0.84 5.76
C GLY A 91 -0.98 1.85 4.89
N PHE A 92 -1.45 2.95 5.47
CA PHE A 92 -2.10 4.01 4.70
C PHE A 92 -1.93 5.40 5.29
N PHE A 93 -1.93 6.39 4.40
CA PHE A 93 -1.98 7.81 4.75
C PHE A 93 -3.40 8.35 4.62
N TYR A 94 -3.77 9.26 5.52
CA TYR A 94 -4.98 10.07 5.42
C TYR A 94 -4.78 11.43 6.09
N HIS A 95 -5.67 12.38 5.78
CA HIS A 95 -5.70 13.69 6.41
C HIS A 95 -6.70 13.68 7.58
N PRO A 96 -6.24 13.68 8.85
CA PRO A 96 -7.14 13.59 9.99
C PRO A 96 -7.97 14.88 10.20
N ASN A 97 -7.52 16.00 9.67
CA ASN A 97 -8.11 17.31 9.89
C ASN A 97 -8.88 17.79 8.65
N ASP A 98 -10.19 18.02 8.80
CA ASP A 98 -11.03 18.46 7.67
C ASP A 98 -10.78 19.91 7.27
N ALA A 99 -10.16 20.71 8.14
CA ALA A 99 -9.89 22.11 7.87
C ALA A 99 -8.59 22.32 7.07
N THR A 100 -7.70 21.33 7.00
CA THR A 100 -6.40 21.47 6.34
C THR A 100 -5.83 20.14 5.87
N THR A 101 -5.21 20.15 4.69
CA THR A 101 -4.46 19.02 4.13
C THR A 101 -3.00 18.99 4.61
N GLU A 102 -2.55 19.99 5.38
CA GLU A 102 -1.19 20.03 5.92
C GLU A 102 -1.00 19.05 7.08
N GLU A 103 -2.08 18.52 7.64
CA GLU A 103 -2.01 17.47 8.64
C GLU A 103 -2.15 16.10 7.97
N ALA A 104 -1.26 15.17 8.29
CA ALA A 104 -1.33 13.80 7.77
C ALA A 104 -0.90 12.79 8.83
N SER A 105 -1.49 11.61 8.78
CA SER A 105 -1.16 10.50 9.66
C SER A 105 -0.95 9.21 8.87
N LEU A 106 0.02 8.40 9.30
CA LEU A 106 0.22 7.03 8.84
C LEU A 106 -0.37 6.08 9.87
N VAL A 107 -1.22 5.18 9.41
CA VAL A 107 -1.82 4.13 10.23
C VAL A 107 -1.41 2.78 9.66
N ILE A 108 -1.09 1.85 10.56
CA ILE A 108 -0.98 0.42 10.25
C ILE A 108 -2.25 -0.25 10.74
N TYR A 109 -2.91 -0.98 9.84
CA TYR A 109 -4.01 -1.88 10.14
C TYR A 109 -3.51 -3.32 10.13
N ASN A 110 -3.56 -3.98 11.29
CA ASN A 110 -3.28 -5.40 11.40
C ASN A 110 -4.54 -6.18 11.02
N LEU A 111 -4.50 -6.87 9.87
CA LEU A 111 -5.63 -7.58 9.29
C LEU A 111 -6.07 -8.78 10.15
N TYR A 112 -5.15 -9.39 10.90
CA TYR A 112 -5.45 -10.57 11.71
C TYR A 112 -6.05 -10.20 13.07
N GLU A 113 -5.47 -9.20 13.72
CA GLU A 113 -5.94 -8.73 15.04
C GLU A 113 -7.13 -7.78 14.93
N ASN A 114 -7.41 -7.28 13.73
CA ASN A 114 -8.38 -6.23 13.46
C ASN A 114 -8.11 -4.95 14.30
N THR A 115 -6.84 -4.53 14.35
CA THR A 115 -6.39 -3.40 15.16
C THR A 115 -5.72 -2.33 14.31
N PHE A 116 -5.99 -1.07 14.65
CA PHE A 116 -5.40 0.10 14.01
C PHE A 116 -4.37 0.77 14.93
N GLN A 117 -3.21 1.11 14.39
CA GLN A 117 -2.17 1.82 15.11
C GLN A 117 -1.65 3.00 14.30
N LYS A 118 -1.82 4.23 14.85
CA LYS A 118 -1.13 5.41 14.32
C LYS A 118 0.37 5.34 14.68
N ILE A 119 1.21 5.38 13.66
CA ILE A 119 2.67 5.23 13.78
C ILE A 119 3.45 6.46 13.34
N TYR A 120 2.84 7.35 12.56
CA TYR A 120 3.45 8.63 12.15
C TYR A 120 2.38 9.72 12.08
N HIS A 121 2.80 10.95 12.33
CA HIS A 121 1.97 12.13 12.28
C HIS A 121 2.82 13.35 11.95
N THR A 122 2.33 14.23 11.07
CA THR A 122 2.95 15.52 10.75
C THR A 122 1.88 16.59 10.56
N THR A 123 2.24 17.83 10.86
CA THR A 123 1.46 19.05 10.59
C THR A 123 2.00 19.85 9.39
N PHE A 124 2.95 19.27 8.64
CA PHE A 124 3.55 19.84 7.43
C PHE A 124 3.61 18.79 6.31
N ALA A 125 2.47 18.17 6.01
CA ALA A 125 2.35 17.06 5.06
C ALA A 125 2.91 17.43 3.67
N SER A 126 2.71 18.67 3.22
CA SER A 126 3.25 19.16 1.94
C SER A 126 4.79 19.12 1.87
N TRP A 127 5.48 19.12 3.00
CA TRP A 127 6.94 19.00 3.08
C TRP A 127 7.39 17.57 3.40
N ASP A 128 6.69 16.92 4.33
CA ASP A 128 7.13 15.65 4.91
C ASP A 128 6.68 14.41 4.16
N ILE A 129 5.62 14.49 3.35
CA ILE A 129 5.04 13.34 2.63
C ILE A 129 4.85 13.70 1.17
N ARG A 130 5.48 12.92 0.29
CA ARG A 130 5.34 13.01 -1.15
C ARG A 130 5.17 11.62 -1.76
N GLY A 131 4.12 11.45 -2.55
CA GLY A 131 3.88 10.22 -3.29
C GLY A 131 3.32 9.09 -2.43
N ALA A 132 3.61 7.85 -2.83
CA ALA A 132 3.04 6.66 -2.23
C ALA A 132 3.86 6.13 -1.03
N LEU A 133 3.17 5.41 -0.16
CA LEU A 133 3.74 4.53 0.85
C LEU A 133 4.23 3.24 0.22
N TYR A 134 5.43 2.80 0.58
CA TYR A 134 5.98 1.51 0.17
C TYR A 134 6.46 0.72 1.38
N TRP A 135 6.18 -0.58 1.41
CA TRP A 135 6.76 -1.49 2.38
C TRP A 135 8.12 -1.98 1.90
N LEU A 136 9.17 -1.92 2.74
CA LEU A 136 10.43 -2.64 2.44
C LEU A 136 10.30 -4.08 2.90
N ASP A 137 10.06 -4.29 4.19
CA ASP A 137 9.73 -5.58 4.80
C ASP A 137 8.43 -5.43 5.64
N ASP A 138 8.08 -6.38 6.50
CA ASP A 138 6.90 -6.26 7.38
C ASP A 138 7.08 -5.35 8.61
N ALA A 139 8.28 -4.80 8.82
CA ALA A 139 8.62 -3.94 9.96
C ALA A 139 8.94 -2.50 9.55
N HIS A 140 9.14 -2.24 8.25
CA HIS A 140 9.64 -1.00 7.71
C HIS A 140 8.85 -0.56 6.49
N VAL A 141 8.48 0.72 6.51
CA VAL A 141 7.91 1.41 5.37
C VAL A 141 8.76 2.61 5.01
N PHE A 142 8.72 3.02 3.75
CA PHE A 142 9.32 4.27 3.33
C PHE A 142 8.38 5.05 2.40
N PHE A 143 8.62 6.35 2.34
CA PHE A 143 7.91 7.28 1.48
C PHE A 143 8.82 8.46 1.11
N LYS A 144 8.53 9.12 -0.01
CA LYS A 144 9.30 10.29 -0.43
C LYS A 144 8.90 11.51 0.42
N ARG A 145 9.80 12.46 0.56
CA ARG A 145 9.57 13.77 1.18
C ARG A 145 10.24 14.86 0.36
N HIS A 146 9.86 16.12 0.59
CA HIS A 146 10.56 17.24 -0.02
C HIS A 146 11.93 17.48 0.64
N CYS A 147 12.90 17.91 -0.17
CA CYS A 147 14.16 18.46 0.34
C CYS A 147 14.70 19.65 -0.48
N GLY A 148 14.05 20.04 -1.58
CA GLY A 148 14.48 21.14 -2.45
C GLY A 148 14.19 20.88 -3.93
N THR A 149 14.70 21.74 -4.82
CA THR A 149 14.48 21.68 -6.27
C THR A 149 15.27 20.56 -6.96
N SER A 150 16.44 20.20 -6.44
CA SER A 150 17.38 19.25 -7.07
C SER A 150 17.66 18.04 -6.17
N CYS A 151 16.71 17.72 -5.29
CA CYS A 151 16.84 16.59 -4.42
C CYS A 151 15.47 16.02 -4.05
N HIS A 152 15.45 14.73 -3.71
CA HIS A 152 14.32 14.07 -3.07
C HIS A 152 14.77 13.49 -1.72
N GLY A 153 14.00 13.74 -0.68
CA GLY A 153 14.20 13.05 0.59
C GLY A 153 13.44 11.73 0.58
N LEU A 154 13.93 10.76 1.34
CA LEU A 154 13.25 9.50 1.58
C LEU A 154 13.22 9.22 3.08
N THR A 155 12.03 9.06 3.65
CA THR A 155 11.87 8.69 5.05
C THR A 155 11.71 7.18 5.15
N LEU A 156 12.56 6.53 5.93
CA LEU A 156 12.35 5.18 6.44
C LEU A 156 11.69 5.28 7.81
N LEU A 157 10.68 4.45 8.06
CA LEU A 157 10.01 4.37 9.34
C LEU A 157 9.97 2.91 9.81
N ASN A 158 10.44 2.67 11.03
CA ASN A 158 10.27 1.40 11.72
C ASN A 158 8.93 1.40 12.48
N ILE A 159 8.06 0.43 12.18
CA ILE A 159 6.67 0.39 12.67
C ILE A 159 6.62 0.21 14.19
N LYS A 160 7.49 -0.66 14.72
CA LYS A 160 7.51 -1.01 16.14
C LYS A 160 8.03 0.13 17.01
N SER A 161 9.17 0.71 16.65
CA SER A 161 9.78 1.80 17.42
C SER A 161 9.16 3.16 17.12
N LYS A 162 8.44 3.29 15.99
CA LYS A 162 7.93 4.56 15.43
C LYS A 162 9.04 5.56 15.12
N SER A 163 10.30 5.10 15.04
CA SER A 163 11.43 5.96 14.71
C SER A 163 11.53 6.16 13.20
N THR A 164 11.83 7.40 12.80
CA THR A 164 12.11 7.75 11.41
C THR A 164 13.60 7.99 11.20
N THR A 165 14.08 7.63 10.02
CA THR A 165 15.42 7.95 9.53
C THR A 165 15.31 8.49 8.11
N HIS A 166 16.21 9.39 7.71
CA HIS A 166 16.11 10.09 6.44
C HIS A 166 17.30 9.81 5.55
N ALA A 167 17.01 9.55 4.29
CA ALA A 167 17.97 9.43 3.20
C ALA A 167 17.76 10.57 2.20
N VAL A 168 18.78 10.87 1.42
CA VAL A 168 18.77 11.97 0.45
C VAL A 168 19.20 11.47 -0.91
N LEU A 169 18.40 11.79 -1.92
CA LEU A 169 18.74 11.69 -3.33
C LEU A 169 19.06 13.09 -3.84
N SER A 170 20.24 13.30 -4.41
CA SER A 170 20.60 14.56 -5.07
C SER A 170 20.97 14.29 -6.53
N PHE A 171 20.56 15.20 -7.40
CA PHE A 171 20.81 15.10 -8.82
C PHE A 171 21.04 16.51 -9.40
N PRO A 172 21.80 16.64 -10.49
CA PRO A 172 22.12 17.94 -11.07
C PRO A 172 20.85 18.64 -11.59
N PRO A 173 20.72 19.95 -11.35
CA PRO A 173 19.55 20.71 -11.76
C PRO A 173 19.46 21.01 -13.26
N LEU A 174 20.57 20.90 -13.99
CA LEU A 174 20.68 21.43 -15.35
C LEU A 174 21.15 20.35 -16.35
N PRO A 175 20.63 20.36 -17.60
CA PRO A 175 20.95 19.35 -18.62
C PRO A 175 22.41 19.32 -19.12
N ASP A 176 23.20 20.35 -18.84
CA ASP A 176 24.61 20.44 -19.24
C ASP A 176 25.56 19.73 -18.25
N MET A 177 25.03 19.16 -17.18
CA MET A 177 25.77 18.42 -16.16
C MET A 177 25.71 16.90 -16.40
N PRO A 178 26.63 16.10 -15.82
CA PRO A 178 26.56 14.65 -15.90
C PRO A 178 25.24 14.10 -15.33
N GLU A 179 24.57 13.21 -16.06
CA GLU A 179 23.36 12.52 -15.60
C GLU A 179 23.70 11.54 -14.49
N LYS A 180 23.81 12.02 -13.26
CA LYS A 180 24.15 11.20 -12.10
C LYS A 180 23.25 11.52 -10.93
N THR A 181 22.81 10.47 -10.25
CA THR A 181 22.14 10.60 -8.96
C THR A 181 23.06 10.12 -7.85
N HIS A 182 23.25 10.97 -6.84
CA HIS A 182 23.88 10.58 -5.60
C HIS A 182 22.80 10.19 -4.59
N PHE A 183 22.97 9.05 -3.94
CA PHE A 183 22.06 8.54 -2.92
C PHE A 183 22.82 8.30 -1.63
N LYS A 184 22.48 9.07 -0.60
CA LYS A 184 22.91 8.81 0.76
C LYS A 184 21.79 8.09 1.49
N ASP A 185 22.00 6.83 1.85
CA ASP A 185 20.99 5.98 2.46
C ASP A 185 20.73 6.31 3.94
N TRP A 186 19.81 5.56 4.55
CA TRP A 186 19.41 5.71 5.96
C TRP A 186 20.51 5.30 6.95
N PHE A 187 21.50 4.53 6.48
CA PHE A 187 22.54 3.90 7.29
C PHE A 187 23.89 4.62 7.14
N GLY A 188 23.94 5.68 6.33
CA GLY A 188 25.10 6.54 6.13
C GLY A 188 25.98 6.14 4.95
N ASN A 189 25.61 5.13 4.17
CA ASN A 189 26.32 4.76 2.96
C ASN A 189 25.94 5.71 1.82
N GLU A 190 26.88 5.90 0.89
CA GLU A 190 26.71 6.78 -0.26
C GLU A 190 26.93 5.99 -1.54
N TYR A 191 26.01 6.18 -2.50
CA TYR A 191 25.99 5.51 -3.78
C TYR A 191 25.90 6.50 -4.91
N GLU A 192 26.56 6.20 -6.02
CA GLU A 192 26.43 6.94 -7.27
C GLU A 192 25.74 6.05 -8.30
N MET A 193 24.75 6.62 -8.99
CA MET A 193 23.96 5.94 -10.01
C MET A 193 24.04 6.75 -11.31
N GLU A 194 24.38 6.09 -12.41
CA GLU A 194 24.30 6.69 -13.75
C GLU A 194 22.81 6.84 -14.14
N GLY A 195 22.39 8.07 -14.42
CA GLY A 195 21.01 8.47 -14.66
C GLY A 195 20.36 9.28 -13.54
N LEU A 196 19.22 9.88 -13.86
CA LEU A 196 18.36 10.63 -12.96
C LEU A 196 17.26 9.72 -12.42
N VAL A 197 17.02 9.74 -11.10
CA VAL A 197 15.93 8.97 -10.50
C VAL A 197 14.58 9.52 -10.93
N ASP A 198 13.83 8.70 -11.65
CA ASP A 198 12.44 8.95 -12.05
C ASP A 198 11.46 8.49 -10.97
N ASP A 199 11.63 7.25 -10.53
CA ASP A 199 10.79 6.64 -9.51
C ASP A 199 11.58 5.76 -8.53
N VAL A 200 11.00 5.55 -7.36
CA VAL A 200 11.52 4.71 -6.30
C VAL A 200 10.36 3.87 -5.79
N ARG A 201 10.54 2.55 -5.80
CA ARG A 201 9.53 1.58 -5.36
C ARG A 201 10.18 0.45 -4.57
N SER A 202 9.35 -0.32 -3.89
CA SER A 202 9.77 -1.59 -3.28
C SER A 202 9.36 -2.77 -4.14
N VAL A 203 10.15 -3.84 -4.12
CA VAL A 203 9.84 -5.12 -4.75
C VAL A 203 10.23 -6.23 -3.78
N THR A 204 9.32 -7.20 -3.58
CA THR A 204 9.63 -8.44 -2.85
C THR A 204 9.70 -9.61 -3.82
N GLU A 205 10.86 -10.27 -3.89
CA GLU A 205 11.11 -11.41 -4.78
C GLU A 205 11.78 -12.52 -3.98
N ASN A 206 11.23 -13.73 -4.00
CA ASN A 206 11.78 -14.89 -3.27
C ASN A 206 12.02 -14.63 -1.77
N GLY A 207 11.16 -13.82 -1.14
CA GLY A 207 11.30 -13.43 0.27
C GLY A 207 12.40 -12.40 0.54
N LEU A 208 13.05 -11.87 -0.49
CA LEU A 208 14.02 -10.81 -0.40
C LEU A 208 13.38 -9.47 -0.77
N HIS A 209 13.73 -8.44 -0.02
CA HIS A 209 13.11 -7.12 -0.10
C HIS A 209 14.08 -6.15 -0.77
N TYR A 210 13.65 -5.54 -1.87
CA TYR A 210 14.48 -4.67 -2.67
C TYR A 210 13.90 -3.28 -2.76
N MET A 211 14.77 -2.29 -2.60
CA MET A 211 14.52 -0.93 -3.03
C MET A 211 14.99 -0.77 -4.47
N VAL A 212 14.10 -0.33 -5.36
CA VAL A 212 14.35 -0.24 -6.79
C VAL A 212 14.21 1.20 -7.26
N PHE A 213 15.29 1.74 -7.79
CA PHE A 213 15.36 3.05 -8.42
C PHE A 213 15.21 2.89 -9.94
N MET A 214 14.18 3.51 -10.50
CA MET A 214 14.00 3.61 -11.95
C MET A 214 14.75 4.85 -12.43
N LEU A 215 15.65 4.66 -13.40
CA LEU A 215 16.57 5.69 -13.86
C LEU A 215 16.21 6.14 -15.28
N LYS A 216 16.34 7.44 -15.54
CA LYS A 216 16.14 8.06 -16.85
C LYS A 216 17.24 9.08 -17.19
N ASN A 217 17.34 9.44 -18.45
CA ASN A 217 18.17 10.55 -18.93
C ASN A 217 17.39 11.88 -18.96
N TYR A 218 18.02 12.98 -19.38
CA TYR A 218 17.36 14.29 -19.50
C TYR A 218 16.25 14.31 -20.55
N GLU A 219 16.33 13.48 -21.59
CA GLU A 219 15.26 13.32 -22.59
C GLU A 219 14.06 12.52 -22.07
N GLY A 220 14.15 11.94 -20.87
CA GLY A 220 13.12 11.13 -20.26
C GLY A 220 13.12 9.66 -20.68
N ASN A 221 14.12 9.21 -21.44
CA ASN A 221 14.30 7.81 -21.80
C ASN A 221 14.82 7.02 -20.59
N SER A 222 14.28 5.82 -20.38
CA SER A 222 14.81 4.93 -19.34
C SER A 222 16.24 4.51 -19.66
N VAL A 223 17.13 4.61 -18.66
CA VAL A 223 18.53 4.15 -18.75
C VAL A 223 18.79 2.89 -17.89
N GLY A 224 17.73 2.35 -17.28
CA GLY A 224 17.77 1.11 -16.51
C GLY A 224 17.21 1.27 -15.10
N GLN A 225 17.64 0.36 -14.22
CA GLN A 225 17.24 0.35 -12.82
C GLN A 225 18.44 0.02 -11.93
N LYS A 226 18.44 0.59 -10.72
CA LYS A 226 19.37 0.22 -9.65
C LYS A 226 18.60 -0.45 -8.52
N ARG A 227 19.11 -1.58 -8.01
CA ARG A 227 18.47 -2.38 -6.96
C ARG A 227 19.37 -2.45 -5.73
N PHE A 228 18.78 -2.26 -4.56
CA PHE A 228 19.42 -2.46 -3.27
C PHE A 228 18.64 -3.48 -2.46
N LEU A 229 19.30 -4.52 -1.97
CA LEU A 229 18.72 -5.48 -1.04
C LEU A 229 18.66 -4.84 0.34
N PHE A 230 17.49 -4.88 0.97
CA PHE A 230 17.27 -4.41 2.33
C PHE A 230 17.41 -5.58 3.31
N THR A 231 18.33 -5.47 4.27
CA THR A 231 18.60 -6.50 5.29
C THR A 231 17.89 -6.23 6.62
N GLY A 232 17.18 -5.10 6.73
CA GLY A 232 16.62 -4.59 7.99
C GLY A 232 17.47 -3.48 8.60
N ASP A 233 18.79 -3.51 8.41
CA ASP A 233 19.77 -2.60 8.99
C ASP A 233 20.82 -2.07 8.00
N ALA A 234 20.77 -2.51 6.75
CA ALA A 234 21.62 -2.05 5.67
C ALA A 234 20.90 -2.09 4.32
N LEU A 235 21.51 -1.42 3.33
CA LEU A 235 21.24 -1.60 1.91
C LEU A 235 22.47 -2.18 1.23
N GLU A 236 22.30 -3.27 0.49
CA GLU A 236 23.38 -3.90 -0.27
C GLU A 236 23.13 -3.73 -1.77
N ASP A 237 24.11 -3.17 -2.49
CA ASP A 237 24.01 -2.98 -3.94
C ASP A 237 23.98 -4.34 -4.67
N VAL A 238 22.86 -4.62 -5.33
CA VAL A 238 22.64 -5.85 -6.10
C VAL A 238 22.82 -5.55 -7.58
N SER A 239 23.97 -4.98 -7.91
CA SER A 239 24.41 -4.87 -9.30
C SER A 239 24.56 -6.29 -9.84
N ILE A 240 23.69 -6.69 -10.77
CA ILE A 240 23.91 -7.90 -11.55
C ILE A 240 25.24 -7.67 -12.27
N SER A 241 26.31 -8.36 -11.84
CA SER A 241 27.51 -8.46 -12.68
C SER A 241 27.03 -9.04 -14.02
N PRO A 242 27.28 -8.33 -15.14
CA PRO A 242 26.83 -8.76 -16.46
C PRO A 242 27.34 -10.16 -16.82
#